data_AF-A0A7V4SSD6-F1
#
_entry.id   AF-A0A7V4SSD6-F1
#
_cell.length_a   1.000
_cell.length_b   1.000
_cell.length_c   1.000
_cell.angle_alpha   90.00
_cell.angle_beta   90.00
_cell.angle_gamma   90.00
#
_symmetry.space_group_name_H-M   'P 1'
#
loop_
_entity.id
_entity.type
_entity.pdbx_description
1 polymer ?
#
loop_
_entity_poly.entity_id
_entity_poly.type
_entity_poly.pdbx_seq_one_letter_code
_entity_poly.pdbx_strand_id
1 'polypeptide(L)'
;MITVADLIDELENIAPSDLADDNDPIGLQVGDTNAEVRQVCVAVDASNSVVDTAVQRDADLVIAHHPLIYRPLSSVTTGDPVAERVMKLVRAEIAFFVMHTNFDTAPGGTNDVLAAKLGVMDTVPLTNRREDKFYKIVVFVPEEAVEQVRDAMAEAGAGRIGQYTHCSFRTLGTGSFVPLPAAQPYIGTHGELEEVEEYRLEMVCAGSWLDQVIAEMLDKHPYDEVAYDVYELANEPIIYGYGRVGTLENETSLGEFAELVTQTLNVRFPRLYGDPNRIVKRVALCSGGGASHIREAVQLEADVYVTGDLKHHQIANALDLGLSLIDAGHFETEKPGMVSLVDRLRKTFTGSSIEIDYIE
;
A
#
# COMPACT_ATOMS: atom_id res chain seq x y z
N MET A 1 -9.95 -21.96 6.80
CA MET A 1 -8.49 -22.09 6.67
C MET A 1 -8.05 -20.88 5.88
N ILE A 2 -6.99 -20.21 6.30
CA ILE A 2 -6.49 -19.01 5.62
C ILE A 2 -5.48 -19.48 4.58
N THR A 3 -5.53 -18.91 3.40
CA THR A 3 -4.71 -19.25 2.25
C THR A 3 -3.74 -18.12 1.90
N VAL A 4 -2.79 -18.41 1.01
CA VAL A 4 -1.91 -17.37 0.44
C VAL A 4 -2.74 -16.28 -0.25
N ALA A 5 -3.84 -16.63 -0.94
CA ALA A 5 -4.73 -15.65 -1.56
C ALA A 5 -5.35 -14.68 -0.53
N ASP A 6 -5.85 -15.19 0.60
CA ASP A 6 -6.43 -14.34 1.65
C ASP A 6 -5.39 -13.36 2.23
N LEU A 7 -4.12 -13.76 2.32
CA LEU A 7 -3.03 -12.88 2.72
C LEU A 7 -2.73 -11.84 1.64
N ILE A 8 -2.66 -12.25 0.37
CA ILE A 8 -2.42 -11.34 -0.76
C ILE A 8 -3.50 -10.25 -0.81
N ASP A 9 -4.77 -10.60 -0.64
CA ASP A 9 -5.87 -9.62 -0.63
C ASP A 9 -5.68 -8.57 0.47
N GLU A 10 -5.22 -8.97 1.66
CA GLU A 10 -4.89 -8.02 2.72
C GLU A 10 -3.66 -7.17 2.40
N LEU A 11 -2.63 -7.74 1.77
CA LEU A 11 -1.43 -6.99 1.36
C LEU A 11 -1.75 -5.97 0.27
N GLU A 12 -2.61 -6.32 -0.69
CA GLU A 12 -3.14 -5.39 -1.71
C GLU A 12 -4.02 -4.31 -1.09
N ASN A 13 -4.74 -4.59 0.00
CA ASN A 13 -5.46 -3.55 0.75
C ASN A 13 -4.50 -2.57 1.46
N ILE A 14 -3.35 -3.07 1.95
CA ILE A 14 -2.35 -2.25 2.65
C ILE A 14 -1.54 -1.41 1.67
N ALA A 15 -1.07 -2.00 0.58
CA ALA A 15 -0.30 -1.33 -0.46
C ALA A 15 -0.67 -1.91 -1.83
N PRO A 16 -1.68 -1.33 -2.49
CA PRO A 16 -2.11 -1.74 -3.82
C PRO A 16 -0.94 -1.82 -4.81
N SER A 17 -0.93 -2.86 -5.62
CA SER A 17 0.10 -3.11 -6.64
C SER A 17 0.21 -2.00 -7.69
N ASP A 18 -0.86 -1.25 -7.95
CA ASP A 18 -0.87 -0.11 -8.88
C ASP A 18 -0.08 1.12 -8.36
N LEU A 19 0.39 1.08 -7.11
CA LEU A 19 1.27 2.08 -6.52
C LEU A 19 2.76 1.80 -6.78
N ALA A 20 3.11 0.62 -7.28
CA ALA A 20 4.49 0.30 -7.59
C ALA A 20 4.99 1.08 -8.81
N ASP A 21 6.30 1.29 -8.86
CA ASP A 21 6.96 1.87 -10.03
C ASP A 21 6.81 0.96 -11.26
N ASP A 22 6.86 1.58 -12.44
CA ASP A 22 6.83 0.87 -13.72
C ASP A 22 7.92 -0.20 -13.79
N ASN A 23 7.51 -1.46 -14.02
CA ASN A 23 8.37 -2.65 -14.12
C ASN A 23 9.01 -3.10 -12.81
N ASP A 24 8.55 -2.62 -11.65
CA ASP A 24 8.99 -3.15 -10.37
C ASP A 24 8.46 -4.58 -10.14
N PRO A 25 9.32 -5.59 -9.91
CA PRO A 25 8.87 -6.99 -9.81
C PRO A 25 8.32 -7.31 -8.41
N ILE A 26 7.09 -6.84 -8.14
CA ILE A 26 6.34 -7.09 -6.91
C ILE A 26 5.42 -8.32 -7.01
N GLY A 27 4.68 -8.60 -5.94
CA GLY A 27 3.66 -9.65 -5.90
C GLY A 27 4.22 -11.05 -5.60
N LEU A 28 3.43 -12.08 -5.88
CA LEU A 28 3.81 -13.49 -5.66
C LEU A 28 4.86 -13.92 -6.69
N GLN A 29 6.08 -14.22 -6.24
CA GLN A 29 7.18 -14.65 -7.10
C GLN A 29 7.38 -16.17 -7.11
N VAL A 30 7.06 -16.84 -6.01
CA VAL A 30 7.15 -18.30 -5.83
C VAL A 30 5.96 -18.74 -4.98
N GLY A 31 5.30 -19.85 -5.31
CA GLY A 31 4.25 -20.45 -4.46
C GLY A 31 2.93 -20.72 -5.18
N ASP A 32 1.94 -21.18 -4.41
CA ASP A 32 0.57 -21.45 -4.84
C ASP A 32 -0.38 -20.59 -4.00
N THR A 33 -1.27 -19.84 -4.66
CA THR A 33 -2.26 -18.98 -3.98
C THR A 33 -3.25 -19.76 -3.14
N ASN A 34 -3.46 -21.05 -3.41
CA ASN A 34 -4.38 -21.91 -2.67
C ASN A 34 -3.73 -22.60 -1.46
N ALA A 35 -2.42 -22.45 -1.25
CA ALA A 35 -1.72 -23.07 -0.13
C ALA A 35 -2.25 -22.51 1.20
N GLU A 36 -2.46 -23.39 2.19
CA GLU A 36 -2.84 -23.01 3.54
C GLU A 36 -1.67 -22.31 4.25
N VAL A 37 -1.97 -21.25 5.00
CA VAL A 37 -0.97 -20.47 5.73
C VAL A 37 -1.22 -20.57 7.23
N ARG A 38 -0.19 -20.95 7.97
CA ARG A 38 -0.13 -20.98 9.43
C ARG A 38 1.07 -20.20 9.96
N GLN A 39 2.18 -20.19 9.23
CA GLN A 39 3.41 -19.49 9.63
C GLN A 39 3.85 -18.52 8.53
N VAL A 40 3.87 -17.23 8.85
CA VAL A 40 4.34 -16.16 7.96
C VAL A 40 5.64 -15.57 8.49
N CYS A 41 6.63 -15.44 7.63
CA CYS A 41 7.86 -14.72 7.91
C CYS A 41 7.91 -13.41 7.12
N VAL A 42 8.25 -12.31 7.77
CA VAL A 42 8.41 -10.99 7.13
C VAL A 42 9.88 -10.58 7.18
N ALA A 43 10.43 -10.07 6.09
CA ALA A 43 11.82 -9.65 5.98
C ALA A 43 11.99 -8.41 5.10
N VAL A 44 13.13 -7.74 5.20
CA VAL A 44 13.53 -6.72 4.21
C VAL A 44 14.07 -7.41 2.96
N ASP A 45 15.10 -8.25 3.11
CA ASP A 45 15.84 -8.85 2.00
C ASP A 45 15.45 -10.31 1.71
N ALA A 46 15.62 -10.72 0.45
CA ALA A 46 15.52 -12.11 -0.01
C ALA A 46 16.86 -12.87 0.11
N SER A 47 17.55 -12.75 1.26
CA SER A 47 18.90 -13.29 1.44
C SER A 47 18.90 -14.82 1.67
N ASN A 48 20.09 -15.44 1.65
CA ASN A 48 20.20 -16.86 2.02
C ASN A 48 19.84 -17.12 3.49
N SER A 49 20.18 -16.20 4.42
CA SER A 49 19.83 -16.35 5.84
C SER A 49 18.33 -16.31 6.05
N VAL A 50 17.63 -15.42 5.34
CA VAL A 50 16.17 -15.30 5.40
C VAL A 50 15.51 -16.56 4.89
N VAL A 51 15.90 -17.07 3.72
CA VAL A 51 15.34 -18.32 3.18
C VAL A 51 15.64 -19.52 4.08
N ASP A 52 16.88 -19.66 4.57
CA ASP A 52 17.24 -20.76 5.46
C ASP A 52 16.49 -20.68 6.81
N THR A 53 16.26 -19.47 7.34
CA THR A 53 15.48 -19.26 8.56
C THR A 53 14.00 -19.57 8.34
N ALA A 54 13.42 -19.15 7.21
CA ALA A 54 12.04 -19.47 6.86
C ALA A 54 11.81 -20.99 6.78
N VAL A 55 12.74 -21.72 6.16
CA VAL A 55 12.71 -23.20 6.11
C VAL A 55 12.85 -23.81 7.52
N GLN A 56 13.74 -23.28 8.36
CA GLN A 56 13.90 -23.78 9.73
C GLN A 56 12.68 -23.54 10.63
N ARG A 57 11.87 -22.53 10.30
CA ARG A 57 10.63 -22.21 11.01
C ARG A 57 9.40 -22.89 10.40
N ASP A 58 9.59 -23.75 9.40
CA ASP A 58 8.49 -24.36 8.65
C ASP A 58 7.47 -23.31 8.17
N ALA A 59 7.98 -22.17 7.65
CA ALA A 59 7.14 -21.08 7.16
C ALA A 59 6.36 -21.50 5.91
N ASP A 60 5.10 -21.08 5.79
CA ASP A 60 4.28 -21.30 4.60
C ASP A 60 4.40 -20.13 3.61
N LEU A 61 4.67 -18.92 4.12
CA LEU A 61 4.80 -17.70 3.32
C LEU A 61 5.91 -16.81 3.86
N VAL A 62 6.75 -16.29 2.96
CA VAL A 62 7.67 -15.18 3.20
C VAL A 62 7.16 -13.94 2.49
N ILE A 63 7.02 -12.84 3.23
CA ILE A 63 6.73 -11.50 2.69
C ILE A 63 8.02 -10.68 2.80
N ALA A 64 8.55 -10.23 1.67
CA ALA A 64 9.79 -9.45 1.62
C ALA A 64 9.57 -8.05 1.03
N HIS A 65 10.40 -7.09 1.44
CA HIS A 65 10.44 -5.80 0.77
C HIS A 65 11.13 -5.90 -0.58
N HIS A 66 12.32 -6.50 -0.61
CA HIS A 66 13.11 -6.63 -1.83
C HIS A 66 12.76 -7.88 -2.65
N PRO A 67 12.62 -7.74 -3.98
CA PRO A 67 12.38 -8.87 -4.87
C PRO A 67 13.44 -9.97 -4.77
N LEU A 68 13.02 -11.23 -4.66
CA LEU A 68 13.91 -12.38 -4.85
C LEU A 68 14.33 -12.50 -6.33
N ILE A 69 13.35 -12.42 -7.24
CA ILE A 69 13.53 -12.47 -8.69
C ILE A 69 13.41 -11.04 -9.23
N TYR A 70 14.49 -10.27 -9.16
CA TYR A 70 14.50 -8.91 -9.71
C TYR A 70 14.60 -8.90 -11.25
N ARG A 71 15.29 -9.89 -11.82
CA ARG A 71 15.38 -10.09 -13.28
C ARG A 71 14.86 -11.47 -13.63
N PRO A 72 14.16 -11.63 -14.78
CA PRO A 72 13.68 -12.94 -15.22
C PRO A 72 14.81 -13.98 -15.23
N LEU A 73 14.59 -15.11 -14.57
CA LEU A 73 15.53 -16.23 -14.56
C LEU A 73 15.43 -17.00 -15.88
N SER A 74 16.55 -17.15 -16.58
CA SER A 74 16.61 -17.99 -17.79
C SER A 74 16.64 -19.49 -17.48
N SER A 75 17.01 -19.86 -16.26
CA SER A 75 17.13 -21.25 -15.80
C SER A 75 17.14 -21.31 -14.27
N VAL A 76 16.66 -22.41 -13.69
CA VAL A 76 16.68 -22.67 -12.25
C VAL A 76 17.61 -23.85 -11.95
N THR A 77 18.88 -23.57 -11.66
CA THR A 77 19.93 -24.58 -11.45
C THR A 77 20.89 -24.17 -10.33
N THR A 78 21.63 -25.14 -9.78
CA THR A 78 22.72 -24.86 -8.83
C THR A 78 23.81 -24.00 -9.46
N GLY A 79 24.46 -23.15 -8.67
CA GLY A 79 25.51 -22.21 -9.11
C GLY A 79 25.02 -20.77 -9.30
N ASP A 80 23.71 -20.54 -9.38
CA ASP A 80 23.11 -19.21 -9.32
C ASP A 80 22.42 -19.02 -7.95
N PRO A 81 22.83 -18.01 -7.13
CA PRO A 81 22.28 -17.85 -5.79
C PRO A 81 20.77 -17.57 -5.74
N VAL A 82 20.21 -16.88 -6.73
CA VAL A 82 18.77 -16.60 -6.79
C VAL A 82 18.02 -17.88 -7.15
N ALA A 83 18.47 -18.59 -8.18
CA ALA A 83 17.90 -19.89 -8.55
C ALA A 83 17.96 -20.91 -7.41
N GLU A 84 19.06 -20.93 -6.65
CA GLU A 84 19.19 -21.80 -5.48
C GLU A 84 18.19 -21.49 -4.38
N ARG A 85 17.95 -20.20 -4.08
CA ARG A 85 16.90 -19.78 -3.15
C ARG A 85 15.51 -20.17 -3.64
N VAL A 86 15.21 -19.94 -4.92
CA VAL A 86 13.94 -20.39 -5.53
C VAL A 86 13.77 -21.90 -5.39
N MET A 87 14.80 -22.70 -5.70
CA MET A 87 14.75 -24.16 -5.52
C MET A 87 14.49 -24.57 -4.07
N LYS A 88 15.09 -23.88 -3.10
CA LYS A 88 14.87 -24.15 -1.67
C LYS A 88 13.42 -23.88 -1.27
N LEU A 89 12.88 -22.71 -1.63
CA LEU A 89 11.50 -22.33 -1.34
C LEU A 89 10.52 -23.32 -1.96
N VAL A 90 10.68 -23.66 -3.25
CA VAL A 90 9.81 -24.63 -3.94
C VAL A 90 9.85 -26.01 -3.28
N ARG A 91 11.03 -26.49 -2.86
CA ARG A 91 11.15 -27.81 -2.20
C ARG A 91 10.54 -27.85 -0.80
N ALA A 92 10.52 -26.71 -0.12
CA ALA A 92 9.92 -26.57 1.19
C ALA A 92 8.47 -26.09 1.13
N GLU A 93 7.89 -25.98 -0.09
CA GLU A 93 6.50 -25.53 -0.32
C GLU A 93 6.19 -24.13 0.26
N ILE A 94 7.21 -23.26 0.31
CA ILE A 94 7.12 -21.90 0.87
C ILE A 94 6.81 -20.90 -0.24
N ALA A 95 5.72 -20.15 -0.08
CA ALA A 95 5.41 -19.01 -0.94
C ALA A 95 6.31 -17.81 -0.64
N PHE A 96 6.57 -16.97 -1.65
CA PHE A 96 7.38 -15.76 -1.53
C PHE A 96 6.69 -14.59 -2.23
N PHE A 97 6.27 -13.61 -1.44
CA PHE A 97 5.55 -12.42 -1.89
C PHE A 97 6.38 -11.15 -1.65
N VAL A 98 6.28 -10.19 -2.55
CA VAL A 98 7.08 -8.97 -2.55
C VAL A 98 6.21 -7.72 -2.43
N MET A 99 6.52 -6.87 -1.45
CA MET A 99 5.97 -5.53 -1.25
C MET A 99 7.10 -4.51 -1.29
N HIS A 100 7.42 -3.99 -2.48
CA HIS A 100 8.57 -3.13 -2.70
C HIS A 100 8.13 -1.66 -2.79
N THR A 101 8.21 -1.05 -3.97
CA THR A 101 7.90 0.38 -4.16
C THR A 101 6.44 0.75 -3.88
N ASN A 102 5.49 -0.18 -4.04
CA ASN A 102 4.11 0.01 -3.61
C ASN A 102 4.02 0.30 -2.11
N PHE A 103 4.82 -0.40 -1.29
CA PHE A 103 4.84 -0.20 0.15
C PHE A 103 5.63 1.05 0.57
N ASP A 104 6.60 1.51 -0.24
CA ASP A 104 7.22 2.82 -0.01
C ASP A 104 6.27 3.98 -0.29
N THR A 105 5.33 3.77 -1.21
CA THR A 105 4.38 4.78 -1.71
C THR A 105 3.09 4.84 -0.91
N ALA A 106 2.61 3.69 -0.42
CA ALA A 106 1.33 3.57 0.28
C ALA A 106 1.25 4.39 1.59
N PRO A 107 0.06 4.90 1.96
CA PRO A 107 -0.17 5.48 3.27
C PRO A 107 0.06 4.46 4.38
N GLY A 108 0.75 4.88 5.43
CA GLY A 108 1.27 3.99 6.46
C GLY A 108 2.41 3.10 5.96
N GLY A 109 2.95 3.31 4.77
CA GLY A 109 4.05 2.54 4.21
C GLY A 109 5.39 2.75 4.93
N THR A 110 6.46 2.25 4.32
CA THR A 110 7.83 2.34 4.87
C THR A 110 8.19 3.76 5.32
N ASN A 111 7.90 4.75 4.47
CA ASN A 111 8.26 6.14 4.71
C ASN A 111 7.43 6.81 5.82
N ASP A 112 6.16 6.46 5.99
CA ASP A 112 5.33 6.96 7.11
C ASP A 112 5.82 6.41 8.45
N VAL A 113 6.15 5.11 8.47
CA VAL A 113 6.69 4.46 9.67
C VAL A 113 8.05 5.06 10.04
N LEU A 114 8.91 5.29 9.06
CA LEU A 114 10.21 5.94 9.26
C LEU A 114 10.04 7.36 9.80
N ALA A 115 9.14 8.17 9.21
CA ALA A 115 8.84 9.51 9.69
C ALA A 115 8.36 9.52 11.15
N ALA A 116 7.41 8.65 11.48
CA ALA A 116 6.88 8.52 12.83
C ALA A 116 7.96 8.11 13.84
N LYS A 117 8.84 7.16 13.48
CA LYS A 117 9.97 6.75 14.33
C LYS A 117 10.94 7.89 14.61
N LEU A 118 11.18 8.75 13.63
CA LEU A 118 12.09 9.88 13.73
C LEU A 118 11.44 11.15 14.32
N GLY A 119 10.15 11.10 14.68
CA GLY A 119 9.43 12.24 15.25
C GLY A 119 9.15 13.36 14.24
N VAL A 120 9.11 13.04 12.95
CA VAL A 120 8.75 13.98 11.88
C VAL A 120 7.23 13.99 11.76
N MET A 121 6.63 15.15 12.02
CA MET A 121 5.18 15.36 12.06
C MET A 121 4.68 16.11 10.83
N ASP A 122 3.35 16.15 10.65
CA ASP A 122 2.66 16.88 9.59
C ASP A 122 3.22 16.57 8.20
N THR A 123 3.46 15.27 7.97
CA THR A 123 4.16 14.82 6.78
C THR A 123 3.28 14.81 5.55
N VAL A 124 3.87 15.23 4.43
CA VAL A 124 3.33 15.02 3.09
C VAL A 124 4.33 14.22 2.24
N PRO A 125 3.89 13.53 1.17
CA PRO A 125 4.82 12.83 0.30
C PRO A 125 5.86 13.77 -0.32
N LEU A 126 7.10 13.29 -0.41
CA LEU A 126 8.24 14.05 -0.93
C LEU A 126 8.13 14.23 -2.45
N THR A 127 7.71 13.19 -3.18
CA THR A 127 7.57 13.22 -4.64
C THR A 127 6.45 12.30 -5.14
N ASN A 128 6.20 12.31 -6.46
CA ASN A 128 5.24 11.47 -7.18
C ASN A 128 3.84 11.47 -6.53
N ARG A 129 3.38 12.66 -6.17
CA ARG A 129 2.08 12.85 -5.51
C ARG A 129 0.96 12.47 -6.46
N ARG A 130 0.25 11.41 -6.10
CA ARG A 130 -1.01 10.99 -6.71
C ARG A 130 -2.11 11.16 -5.70
N GLU A 131 -3.15 11.88 -6.08
CA GLU A 131 -4.38 12.01 -5.29
C GLU A 131 -5.38 10.98 -5.77
N ASP A 132 -5.97 10.26 -4.83
CA ASP A 132 -7.11 9.40 -5.07
C ASP A 132 -8.33 9.98 -4.34
N LYS A 133 -9.22 10.54 -5.15
CA LYS A 133 -10.40 11.25 -4.69
C LYS A 133 -11.48 10.26 -4.27
N PHE A 134 -12.39 10.72 -3.42
CA PHE A 134 -13.57 9.94 -3.08
C PHE A 134 -14.75 10.30 -3.97
N TYR A 135 -15.55 9.29 -4.26
CA TYR A 135 -16.80 9.39 -4.98
C TYR A 135 -17.92 8.78 -4.15
N LYS A 136 -19.12 9.35 -4.26
CA LYS A 136 -20.35 8.72 -3.78
C LYS A 136 -21.05 8.08 -4.96
N ILE A 137 -21.17 6.76 -4.92
CA ILE A 137 -21.96 6.01 -5.89
C ILE A 137 -23.38 5.90 -5.32
N VAL A 138 -24.37 6.24 -6.12
CA VAL A 138 -25.79 6.13 -5.79
C VAL A 138 -26.45 5.28 -6.86
N VAL A 139 -27.09 4.18 -6.49
CA VAL A 139 -27.79 3.28 -7.41
C VAL A 139 -29.19 2.98 -6.90
N PHE A 140 -30.14 2.85 -7.82
CA PHE A 140 -31.54 2.59 -7.52
C PHE A 140 -31.86 1.12 -7.79
N VAL A 141 -32.20 0.38 -6.74
CA VAL A 141 -32.27 -1.08 -6.75
C VAL A 141 -33.63 -1.55 -6.20
N PRO A 142 -34.30 -2.52 -6.83
CA PRO A 142 -35.51 -3.12 -6.25
C PRO A 142 -35.20 -3.86 -4.94
N GLU A 143 -36.20 -3.98 -4.06
CA GLU A 143 -36.03 -4.53 -2.71
C GLU A 143 -35.38 -5.92 -2.70
N GLU A 144 -35.76 -6.79 -3.63
CA GLU A 144 -35.24 -8.15 -3.72
C GLU A 144 -33.74 -8.25 -4.04
N ALA A 145 -33.14 -7.22 -4.64
CA ALA A 145 -31.76 -7.24 -5.12
C ALA A 145 -30.82 -6.31 -4.31
N VAL A 146 -31.34 -5.51 -3.37
CA VAL A 146 -30.55 -4.49 -2.66
C VAL A 146 -29.34 -5.06 -1.90
N GLU A 147 -29.49 -6.24 -1.27
CA GLU A 147 -28.41 -6.90 -0.54
C GLU A 147 -27.32 -7.40 -1.49
N GLN A 148 -27.73 -8.05 -2.59
CA GLN A 148 -26.80 -8.58 -3.59
C GLN A 148 -25.96 -7.47 -4.24
N VAL A 149 -26.59 -6.35 -4.61
CA VAL A 149 -25.89 -5.20 -5.22
C VAL A 149 -24.96 -4.53 -4.20
N ARG A 150 -25.41 -4.36 -2.95
CA ARG A 150 -24.55 -3.82 -1.87
C ARG A 150 -23.29 -4.68 -1.69
N ASP A 151 -23.47 -5.99 -1.58
CA ASP A 151 -22.35 -6.91 -1.32
C ASP A 151 -21.37 -6.91 -2.48
N ALA A 152 -21.86 -6.94 -3.73
CA ALA A 152 -21.02 -6.82 -4.92
C ALA A 152 -20.18 -5.52 -4.93
N MET A 153 -20.82 -4.40 -4.63
CA MET A 153 -20.13 -3.11 -4.52
C MET A 153 -19.10 -3.11 -3.38
N ALA A 154 -19.43 -3.71 -2.23
CA ALA A 154 -18.55 -3.75 -1.06
C ALA A 154 -17.32 -4.64 -1.28
N GLU A 155 -17.53 -5.81 -1.87
CA GLU A 155 -16.48 -6.76 -2.25
C GLU A 155 -15.54 -6.12 -3.28
N ALA A 156 -16.09 -5.35 -4.22
CA ALA A 156 -15.33 -4.59 -5.22
C ALA A 156 -14.59 -3.35 -4.64
N GLY A 157 -14.80 -2.99 -3.38
CA GLY A 157 -14.03 -1.94 -2.68
C GLY A 157 -14.83 -0.74 -2.17
N ALA A 158 -16.11 -0.62 -2.47
CA ALA A 158 -16.94 0.47 -1.94
C ALA A 158 -17.25 0.28 -0.45
N GLY A 159 -17.54 1.40 0.24
CA GLY A 159 -17.92 1.39 1.64
C GLY A 159 -16.79 1.02 2.59
N ARG A 160 -15.53 1.14 2.14
CA ARG A 160 -14.34 1.04 3.00
C ARG A 160 -14.04 2.42 3.58
N ILE A 161 -14.30 2.61 4.86
CA ILE A 161 -14.09 3.89 5.56
C ILE A 161 -13.37 3.62 6.88
N GLY A 162 -12.10 4.02 6.96
CA GLY A 162 -11.27 3.78 8.13
C GLY A 162 -11.07 2.28 8.40
N GLN A 163 -11.67 1.77 9.48
CA GLN A 163 -11.59 0.36 9.89
C GLN A 163 -12.91 -0.39 9.67
N TYR A 164 -13.81 0.18 8.88
CA TYR A 164 -15.13 -0.38 8.57
C TYR A 164 -15.22 -0.69 7.08
N THR A 165 -15.87 -1.80 6.75
CA THR A 165 -16.19 -2.23 5.39
C THR A 165 -17.71 -2.34 5.23
N HIS A 166 -18.19 -2.46 3.99
CA HIS A 166 -19.62 -2.56 3.64
C HIS A 166 -20.45 -1.36 4.13
N CYS A 167 -19.81 -0.20 4.37
CA CYS A 167 -20.51 1.02 4.76
C CYS A 167 -21.40 1.50 3.61
N SER A 168 -22.71 1.38 3.82
CA SER A 168 -23.73 1.80 2.89
C SER A 168 -24.85 2.52 3.63
N PHE A 169 -25.57 3.37 2.91
CA PHE A 169 -26.83 3.93 3.37
C PHE A 169 -27.90 3.66 2.31
N ARG A 170 -29.12 3.40 2.75
CA ARG A 170 -30.25 3.15 1.84
C ARG A 170 -31.49 3.89 2.27
N THR A 171 -32.29 4.33 1.32
CA THR A 171 -33.60 4.94 1.57
C THR A 171 -34.60 4.39 0.58
N LEU A 172 -35.75 3.92 1.08
CA LEU A 172 -36.87 3.51 0.23
C LEU A 172 -37.51 4.73 -0.42
N GLY A 173 -37.77 4.65 -1.70
CA GLY A 173 -38.45 5.68 -2.48
C GLY A 173 -39.25 5.07 -3.63
N THR A 174 -39.80 5.94 -4.47
CA THR A 174 -40.56 5.55 -5.66
C THR A 174 -39.81 6.01 -6.90
N GLY A 175 -39.37 5.06 -7.72
CA GLY A 175 -38.86 5.30 -9.06
C GLY A 175 -40.02 5.40 -10.05
N SER A 176 -39.87 6.22 -11.10
CA SER A 176 -40.88 6.29 -12.17
C SER A 176 -40.23 6.34 -13.55
N PHE A 177 -40.79 5.61 -14.50
CA PHE A 177 -40.27 5.54 -15.86
C PHE A 177 -41.37 5.17 -16.86
N VAL A 178 -41.12 5.43 -18.14
CA VAL A 178 -41.99 5.01 -19.26
C VAL A 178 -41.14 4.15 -20.21
N PRO A 179 -41.35 2.82 -20.28
CA PRO A 179 -40.55 1.96 -21.15
C PRO A 179 -40.78 2.32 -22.63
N LEU A 180 -39.70 2.64 -23.33
CA LEU A 180 -39.74 2.87 -24.77
C LEU A 180 -39.99 1.54 -25.52
N PRO A 181 -40.52 1.56 -26.76
CA PRO A 181 -40.84 0.32 -27.50
C PRO A 181 -39.66 -0.65 -27.74
N ALA A 182 -38.42 -0.17 -27.62
CA ALA A 182 -37.22 -0.99 -27.79
C ALA A 182 -36.64 -1.51 -26.46
N ALA A 183 -37.18 -1.09 -25.31
CA ALA A 183 -36.72 -1.54 -24.01
C ALA A 183 -37.07 -3.02 -23.76
N GLN A 184 -36.33 -3.69 -22.88
CA GLN A 184 -36.71 -4.99 -22.33
C GLN A 184 -36.88 -4.82 -20.82
N PRO A 185 -37.98 -4.20 -20.36
CA PRO A 185 -38.10 -3.83 -18.96
C PRO A 185 -38.16 -5.07 -18.08
N TYR A 186 -37.35 -5.08 -17.02
CA TYR A 186 -37.45 -6.08 -15.95
C TYR A 186 -38.83 -6.03 -15.28
N ILE A 187 -39.38 -4.82 -15.11
CA ILE A 187 -40.73 -4.53 -14.59
C ILE A 187 -41.40 -3.47 -15.49
N GLY A 188 -42.68 -3.66 -15.83
CA GLY A 188 -43.52 -2.65 -16.47
C GLY A 188 -43.99 -2.92 -17.90
N THR A 189 -44.84 -2.04 -18.43
CA THR A 189 -45.51 -2.14 -19.73
C THR A 189 -45.11 -1.00 -20.67
N HIS A 190 -44.88 -1.31 -21.95
CA HIS A 190 -44.47 -0.32 -22.94
C HIS A 190 -45.46 0.83 -23.12
N GLY A 191 -44.93 2.06 -23.05
CA GLY A 191 -45.69 3.29 -23.26
C GLY A 191 -46.57 3.74 -22.10
N GLU A 192 -46.56 3.02 -20.98
CA GLU A 192 -47.28 3.38 -19.75
C GLU A 192 -46.30 3.91 -18.70
N LEU A 193 -46.78 4.83 -17.85
CA LEU A 193 -45.99 5.30 -16.70
C LEU A 193 -46.02 4.21 -15.63
N GLU A 194 -44.85 3.72 -15.30
CA GLU A 194 -44.63 2.75 -14.24
C GLU A 194 -44.09 3.47 -13.01
N GLU A 195 -44.58 3.06 -11.84
CA GLU A 195 -44.08 3.50 -10.53
C GLU A 195 -43.72 2.26 -9.72
N VAL A 196 -42.48 2.22 -9.22
CA VAL A 196 -41.94 1.06 -8.49
C VAL A 196 -41.29 1.50 -7.19
N GLU A 197 -41.42 0.69 -6.14
CA GLU A 197 -40.69 0.89 -4.89
C GLU A 197 -39.24 0.44 -5.07
N GLU A 198 -38.30 1.33 -4.80
CA GLU A 198 -36.86 1.07 -4.97
C GLU A 198 -36.06 1.65 -3.80
N TYR A 199 -34.95 1.01 -3.49
CA TYR A 199 -33.95 1.57 -2.60
C TYR A 199 -32.97 2.42 -3.39
N ARG A 200 -32.84 3.68 -2.97
CA ARG A 200 -31.66 4.49 -3.25
C ARG A 200 -30.52 4.01 -2.35
N LEU A 201 -29.68 3.12 -2.86
CA LEU A 201 -28.48 2.60 -2.21
C LEU A 201 -27.30 3.51 -2.50
N GLU A 202 -26.51 3.85 -1.49
CA GLU A 202 -25.38 4.75 -1.67
C GLU A 202 -24.14 4.34 -0.85
N MET A 203 -22.97 4.42 -1.47
CA MET A 203 -21.69 4.01 -0.88
C MET A 203 -20.58 4.99 -1.29
N VAL A 204 -19.60 5.20 -0.40
CA VAL A 204 -18.39 5.96 -0.72
C VAL A 204 -17.35 5.01 -1.31
N CYS A 205 -16.64 5.44 -2.35
CA CYS A 205 -15.63 4.66 -3.04
C CYS A 205 -14.42 5.56 -3.35
N ALA A 206 -13.19 5.05 -3.19
CA ALA A 206 -12.02 5.75 -3.69
C ALA A 206 -11.93 5.57 -5.21
N GLY A 207 -11.41 6.57 -5.92
CA GLY A 207 -11.33 6.60 -7.38
C GLY A 207 -10.60 5.40 -7.99
N SER A 208 -9.57 4.89 -7.31
CA SER A 208 -8.85 3.66 -7.70
C SER A 208 -9.74 2.43 -7.88
N TRP A 209 -10.85 2.34 -7.13
CA TRP A 209 -11.78 1.20 -7.17
C TRP A 209 -13.05 1.51 -7.98
N LEU A 210 -13.23 2.75 -8.44
CA LEU A 210 -14.51 3.23 -8.99
C LEU A 210 -14.97 2.40 -10.19
N ASP A 211 -14.09 2.16 -11.17
CA ASP A 211 -14.43 1.43 -12.38
C ASP A 211 -14.81 -0.03 -12.09
N GLN A 212 -14.08 -0.69 -11.19
CA GLN A 212 -14.36 -2.06 -10.77
C GLN A 212 -15.69 -2.14 -10.00
N VAL A 213 -15.92 -1.21 -9.07
CA VAL A 213 -17.18 -1.17 -8.31
C VAL A 213 -18.37 -0.95 -9.23
N ILE A 214 -18.27 -0.04 -10.21
CA ILE A 214 -19.35 0.19 -11.18
C ILE A 214 -19.58 -1.08 -12.00
N ALA A 215 -18.51 -1.74 -12.47
CA ALA A 215 -18.64 -2.97 -13.26
C ALA A 215 -19.37 -4.09 -12.48
N GLU A 216 -18.98 -4.34 -11.23
CA GLU A 216 -19.60 -5.36 -10.38
C GLU A 216 -21.03 -4.98 -9.97
N MET A 217 -21.28 -3.70 -9.70
CA MET A 217 -22.63 -3.20 -9.44
C MET A 217 -23.56 -3.47 -10.63
N LEU A 218 -23.11 -3.16 -11.86
CA LEU A 218 -23.88 -3.38 -13.08
C LEU A 218 -24.10 -4.87 -13.35
N ASP A 219 -23.08 -5.70 -13.20
CA ASP A 219 -23.16 -7.16 -13.41
C ASP A 219 -24.16 -7.83 -12.45
N LYS A 220 -24.23 -7.36 -11.20
CA LYS A 220 -25.16 -7.91 -10.20
C LYS A 220 -26.53 -7.24 -10.16
N HIS A 221 -26.74 -6.18 -10.93
CA HIS A 221 -28.02 -5.49 -10.96
C HIS A 221 -29.06 -6.29 -11.77
N PRO A 222 -30.33 -6.39 -11.35
CA PRO A 222 -31.35 -7.14 -12.09
C PRO A 222 -31.83 -6.46 -13.38
N TYR A 223 -31.58 -5.16 -13.53
CA TYR A 223 -32.01 -4.39 -14.70
C TYR A 223 -30.94 -4.36 -15.77
N ASP A 224 -31.38 -4.43 -17.04
CA ASP A 224 -30.49 -4.28 -18.20
C ASP A 224 -29.89 -2.86 -18.29
N GLU A 225 -30.71 -1.84 -18.01
CA GLU A 225 -30.30 -0.43 -18.01
C GLU A 225 -30.39 0.11 -16.58
N VAL A 226 -29.24 0.20 -15.91
CA VAL A 226 -29.15 0.58 -14.50
C VAL A 226 -29.02 2.08 -14.35
N ALA A 227 -29.93 2.69 -13.60
CA ALA A 227 -29.80 4.09 -13.20
C ALA A 227 -28.86 4.23 -12.00
N TYR A 228 -27.77 4.97 -12.17
CA TYR A 228 -26.85 5.31 -11.09
C TYR A 228 -26.23 6.69 -11.30
N ASP A 229 -25.81 7.32 -10.21
CA ASP A 229 -25.09 8.57 -10.18
C ASP A 229 -23.73 8.38 -9.50
N VAL A 230 -22.74 9.15 -9.96
CA VAL A 230 -21.43 9.24 -9.32
C VAL A 230 -21.15 10.71 -8.98
N TYR A 231 -21.02 11.00 -7.70
CA TYR A 231 -20.71 12.34 -7.20
C TYR A 231 -19.27 12.40 -6.72
N GLU A 232 -18.43 13.24 -7.32
CA GLU A 232 -17.12 13.56 -6.74
C GLU A 232 -17.32 14.27 -5.38
N LEU A 233 -16.64 13.79 -4.36
CA LEU A 233 -16.75 14.30 -3.00
C LEU A 233 -15.61 15.27 -2.70
N ALA A 234 -15.91 16.31 -1.92
CA ALA A 234 -14.92 17.26 -1.41
C ALA A 234 -14.16 16.73 -0.16
N ASN A 235 -14.29 15.43 0.14
CA ASN A 235 -13.50 14.77 1.16
C ASN A 235 -12.01 14.87 0.82
N GLU A 236 -11.16 14.93 1.85
CA GLU A 236 -9.71 14.91 1.65
C GLU A 236 -9.32 13.62 0.89
N PRO A 237 -8.60 13.73 -0.23
CA PRO A 237 -8.20 12.57 -1.01
C PRO A 237 -7.15 11.76 -0.25
N ILE A 238 -7.02 10.50 -0.64
CA ILE A 238 -5.85 9.70 -0.24
C ILE A 238 -4.67 10.23 -1.05
N ILE A 239 -3.57 10.59 -0.38
CA ILE A 239 -2.37 11.06 -1.06
C ILE A 239 -1.33 9.96 -1.01
N TYR A 240 -0.94 9.48 -2.19
CA TYR A 240 0.15 8.54 -2.41
C TYR A 240 1.42 9.27 -2.81
N GLY A 241 2.57 8.70 -2.49
CA GLY A 241 3.86 9.15 -3.03
C GLY A 241 5.05 8.68 -2.21
N TYR A 242 6.23 8.84 -2.78
CA TYR A 242 7.50 8.46 -2.16
C TYR A 242 7.94 9.44 -1.09
N GLY A 243 8.69 8.92 -0.11
CA GLY A 243 9.35 9.70 0.92
C GLY A 243 8.37 10.54 1.74
N ARG A 244 8.87 11.24 2.75
CA ARG A 244 8.07 12.22 3.49
C ARG A 244 8.87 13.48 3.70
N VAL A 245 8.19 14.61 3.71
CA VAL A 245 8.72 15.85 4.27
C VAL A 245 7.74 16.39 5.30
N GLY A 246 8.27 16.80 6.44
CA GLY A 246 7.48 17.32 7.54
C GLY A 246 8.36 18.13 8.49
N THR A 247 7.90 18.30 9.73
CA THR A 247 8.60 19.12 10.73
C THR A 247 8.76 18.40 12.05
N LEU A 248 9.89 18.66 12.72
CA LEU A 248 10.09 18.31 14.11
C LEU A 248 9.26 19.24 15.00
N GLU A 249 8.84 18.73 16.17
CA GLU A 249 8.10 19.52 17.16
C GLU A 249 8.92 20.72 17.67
N ASN A 250 10.20 20.47 17.97
CA ASN A 250 11.14 21.47 18.42
C ASN A 250 12.36 21.51 17.51
N GLU A 251 12.91 22.70 17.32
CA GLU A 251 14.17 22.90 16.61
C GLU A 251 15.32 22.25 17.36
N THR A 252 16.23 21.60 16.63
CA THR A 252 17.42 20.93 17.16
C THR A 252 18.62 21.18 16.26
N SER A 253 19.83 20.87 16.72
CA SER A 253 21.00 20.88 15.84
C SER A 253 21.05 19.64 14.94
N LEU A 254 21.69 19.78 13.77
CA LEU A 254 21.89 18.67 12.84
C LEU A 254 22.64 17.50 13.49
N GLY A 255 23.60 17.78 14.37
CA GLY A 255 24.34 16.76 15.12
C GLY A 255 23.44 15.96 16.07
N GLU A 256 22.64 16.63 16.88
CA GLU A 256 21.67 15.99 17.79
C GLU A 256 20.62 15.18 17.02
N PHE A 257 20.13 15.71 15.89
CA PHE A 257 19.20 14.97 15.05
C PHE A 257 19.84 13.72 14.43
N ALA A 258 21.09 13.80 13.98
CA ALA A 258 21.81 12.64 13.47
C ALA A 258 22.06 11.58 14.54
N GLU A 259 22.33 11.98 15.78
CA GLU A 259 22.40 11.05 16.92
C GLU A 259 21.05 10.37 17.19
N LEU A 260 19.94 11.13 17.14
CA LEU A 260 18.59 10.57 17.27
C LEU A 260 18.28 9.55 16.16
N VAL A 261 18.60 9.86 14.91
CA VAL A 261 18.42 8.93 13.77
C VAL A 261 19.22 7.66 14.00
N THR A 262 20.49 7.80 14.39
CA THR A 262 21.40 6.68 14.64
C THR A 262 20.88 5.76 15.75
N GLN A 263 20.44 6.34 16.87
CA GLN A 263 19.94 5.57 18.01
C GLN A 263 18.60 4.89 17.70
N THR A 264 17.68 5.63 17.07
CA THR A 264 16.33 5.14 16.74
C THR A 264 16.36 3.97 15.77
N LEU A 265 17.22 4.05 14.74
CA LEU A 265 17.33 3.02 13.71
C LEU A 265 18.42 1.99 14.00
N ASN A 266 19.17 2.15 15.10
CA ASN A 266 20.32 1.34 15.46
C ASN A 266 21.36 1.25 14.32
N VAL A 267 21.64 2.40 13.67
CA VAL A 267 22.56 2.48 12.53
C VAL A 267 23.98 2.22 13.00
N ARG A 268 24.65 1.25 12.37
CA ARG A 268 26.02 0.88 12.76
C ARG A 268 27.05 1.92 12.38
N PHE A 269 26.90 2.54 11.20
CA PHE A 269 27.85 3.49 10.63
C PHE A 269 27.13 4.68 9.96
N PRO A 270 26.47 5.55 10.73
CA PRO A 270 25.79 6.72 10.18
C PRO A 270 26.82 7.66 9.53
N ARG A 271 26.43 8.31 8.42
CA ARG A 271 27.27 9.34 7.79
C ARG A 271 26.50 10.65 7.75
N LEU A 272 27.04 11.65 8.44
CA LEU A 272 26.50 13.00 8.46
C LEU A 272 27.26 13.90 7.49
N TYR A 273 26.52 14.65 6.68
CA TYR A 273 27.07 15.65 5.75
C TYR A 273 26.39 17.00 5.97
N GLY A 274 27.16 18.01 6.40
CA GLY A 274 26.69 19.35 6.74
C GLY A 274 27.38 19.90 7.99
N ASP A 275 27.05 21.13 8.39
CA ASP A 275 27.50 21.70 9.67
C ASP A 275 26.66 21.11 10.82
N PRO A 276 27.26 20.35 11.77
CA PRO A 276 26.53 19.75 12.89
C PRO A 276 25.77 20.76 13.75
N ASN A 277 26.18 22.04 13.76
CA ASN A 277 25.52 23.09 14.53
C ASN A 277 24.36 23.76 13.79
N ARG A 278 24.11 23.40 12.52
CA ARG A 278 22.98 23.93 11.75
C ARG A 278 21.68 23.57 12.46
N ILE A 279 20.77 24.54 12.56
CA ILE A 279 19.42 24.30 13.07
C ILE A 279 18.61 23.51 12.04
N VAL A 280 17.93 22.47 12.52
CA VAL A 280 17.05 21.58 11.76
C VAL A 280 15.64 21.69 12.35
N LYS A 281 14.67 21.91 11.47
CA LYS A 281 13.25 21.83 11.77
C LYS A 281 12.51 21.02 10.73
N ARG A 282 12.77 21.29 9.46
CA ARG A 282 12.10 20.66 8.33
C ARG A 282 12.93 19.50 7.82
N VAL A 283 12.37 18.31 7.92
CA VAL A 283 13.07 17.06 7.62
C VAL A 283 12.41 16.41 6.41
N ALA A 284 13.20 16.12 5.39
CA ALA A 284 12.81 15.19 4.35
C ALA A 284 13.41 13.80 4.65
N LEU A 285 12.74 12.74 4.23
CA LEU A 285 13.23 11.37 4.32
C LEU A 285 12.73 10.51 3.17
N CYS A 286 13.53 9.52 2.80
CA CYS A 286 13.16 8.44 1.90
C CYS A 286 13.92 7.20 2.34
N SER A 287 13.20 6.13 2.71
CA SER A 287 13.79 4.81 2.97
C SER A 287 14.55 4.30 1.75
N GLY A 288 15.52 3.41 2.00
CA GLY A 288 16.30 2.80 0.94
C GLY A 288 17.19 3.80 0.20
N GLY A 289 17.32 3.61 -1.11
CA GLY A 289 18.17 4.41 -1.99
C GLY A 289 17.51 5.67 -2.56
N GLY A 290 17.21 6.67 -1.73
CA GLY A 290 16.44 7.88 -2.12
C GLY A 290 17.24 9.01 -2.79
N ALA A 291 18.42 8.74 -3.33
CA ALA A 291 19.31 9.79 -3.84
C ALA A 291 18.76 10.55 -5.06
N SER A 292 17.84 9.95 -5.81
CA SER A 292 17.09 10.58 -6.91
C SER A 292 16.25 11.78 -6.46
N HIS A 293 15.84 11.83 -5.18
CA HIS A 293 14.86 12.79 -4.67
C HIS A 293 15.47 13.98 -3.90
N ILE A 294 16.79 14.17 -4.01
CA ILE A 294 17.51 15.28 -3.38
C ILE A 294 16.96 16.63 -3.85
N ARG A 295 16.60 16.76 -5.13
CA ARG A 295 16.10 18.04 -5.67
C ARG A 295 14.73 18.40 -5.11
N GLU A 296 13.86 17.42 -4.94
CA GLU A 296 12.54 17.54 -4.36
C GLU A 296 12.64 17.93 -2.88
N ALA A 297 13.58 17.34 -2.14
CA ALA A 297 13.86 17.75 -0.76
C ALA A 297 14.29 19.22 -0.67
N VAL A 298 15.16 19.68 -1.59
CA VAL A 298 15.56 21.09 -1.69
C VAL A 298 14.37 21.99 -2.04
N GLN A 299 13.55 21.60 -3.03
CA GLN A 299 12.39 22.39 -3.47
C GLN A 299 11.33 22.52 -2.38
N LEU A 300 11.21 21.50 -1.53
CA LEU A 300 10.33 21.52 -0.35
C LEU A 300 11.02 22.12 0.88
N GLU A 301 12.17 22.79 0.70
CA GLU A 301 12.88 23.56 1.72
C GLU A 301 13.27 22.73 2.96
N ALA A 302 13.63 21.46 2.76
CA ALA A 302 14.14 20.63 3.85
C ALA A 302 15.50 21.16 4.34
N ASP A 303 15.69 21.18 5.66
CA ASP A 303 16.97 21.50 6.29
C ASP A 303 17.95 20.34 6.19
N VAL A 304 17.41 19.12 6.28
CA VAL A 304 18.13 17.85 6.22
C VAL A 304 17.31 16.80 5.47
N TYR A 305 18.00 15.92 4.76
CA TYR A 305 17.42 14.75 4.10
C TYR A 305 18.04 13.45 4.62
N VAL A 306 17.18 12.54 5.09
CA VAL A 306 17.55 11.23 5.64
C VAL A 306 17.27 10.13 4.61
N THR A 307 18.28 9.39 4.19
CA THR A 307 18.13 8.28 3.23
C THR A 307 19.32 7.31 3.30
N GLY A 308 19.40 6.32 2.42
CA GLY A 308 20.53 5.40 2.26
C GLY A 308 21.24 5.53 0.90
N ASP A 309 22.36 4.82 0.77
CA ASP A 309 23.10 4.59 -0.48
C ASP A 309 23.58 5.85 -1.23
N LEU A 310 23.95 6.91 -0.50
CA LEU A 310 24.41 8.15 -1.10
C LEU A 310 25.81 8.02 -1.73
N LYS A 311 25.94 8.46 -2.99
CA LYS A 311 27.20 8.51 -3.74
C LYS A 311 27.85 9.88 -3.62
N HIS A 312 29.18 9.93 -3.77
CA HIS A 312 29.99 11.15 -3.59
C HIS A 312 29.47 12.40 -4.33
N HIS A 313 29.13 12.25 -5.62
CA HIS A 313 28.65 13.38 -6.43
C HIS A 313 27.25 13.88 -6.02
N GLN A 314 26.39 12.98 -5.53
CA GLN A 314 25.06 13.32 -5.01
C GLN A 314 25.18 14.13 -3.73
N ILE A 315 26.11 13.72 -2.85
CA ILE A 315 26.42 14.42 -1.61
C ILE A 315 26.92 15.84 -1.89
N ALA A 316 27.92 15.98 -2.76
CA ALA A 316 28.47 17.30 -3.10
C ALA A 316 27.40 18.23 -3.66
N ASN A 317 26.56 17.74 -4.58
CA ASN A 317 25.47 18.51 -5.16
C ASN A 317 24.41 18.93 -4.13
N ALA A 318 24.03 18.04 -3.19
CA ALA A 318 23.09 18.40 -2.13
C ALA A 318 23.64 19.52 -1.21
N LEU A 319 24.92 19.42 -0.85
CA LEU A 319 25.59 20.44 -0.01
C LEU A 319 25.68 21.79 -0.72
N ASP A 320 26.00 21.80 -2.03
CA ASP A 320 26.03 23.02 -2.85
C ASP A 320 24.63 23.69 -2.95
N LEU A 321 23.56 22.88 -2.88
CA LEU A 321 22.17 23.34 -2.80
C LEU A 321 21.74 23.74 -1.38
N GLY A 322 22.64 23.64 -0.39
CA GLY A 322 22.37 24.01 0.99
C GLY A 322 21.54 22.99 1.77
N LEU A 323 21.44 21.75 1.30
CA LEU A 323 20.75 20.65 1.99
C LEU A 323 21.75 19.77 2.75
N SER A 324 21.53 19.61 4.05
CA SER A 324 22.29 18.63 4.85
C SER A 324 21.78 17.21 4.59
N LEU A 325 22.64 16.22 4.77
CA LEU A 325 22.30 14.82 4.52
C LEU A 325 22.67 13.93 5.71
N ILE A 326 21.82 12.96 6.00
CA ILE A 326 22.13 11.85 6.89
C ILE A 326 21.96 10.57 6.07
N ASP A 327 23.07 9.89 5.81
CA ASP A 327 23.04 8.52 5.30
C ASP A 327 22.86 7.56 6.49
N ALA A 328 21.65 7.04 6.62
CA ALA A 328 21.24 6.18 7.71
C ALA A 328 21.26 4.69 7.35
N GLY A 329 21.75 4.32 6.16
CA GLY A 329 21.75 2.96 5.66
C GLY A 329 20.44 2.55 4.98
N HIS A 330 20.55 1.70 3.96
CA HIS A 330 19.41 1.23 3.16
C HIS A 330 18.50 0.33 4.00
N PHE A 331 19.06 -0.77 4.51
CA PHE A 331 18.34 -1.74 5.33
C PHE A 331 17.76 -1.13 6.61
N GLU A 332 18.53 -0.29 7.31
CA GLU A 332 18.12 0.31 8.58
C GLU A 332 16.94 1.28 8.44
N THR A 333 16.80 1.94 7.28
CA THR A 333 15.68 2.85 7.02
C THR A 333 14.40 2.13 6.59
N GLU A 334 14.51 0.93 6.01
CA GLU A 334 13.36 0.12 5.56
C GLU A 334 12.82 -0.83 6.63
N LYS A 335 13.72 -1.39 7.44
CA LYS A 335 13.37 -2.35 8.51
C LYS A 335 12.19 -1.91 9.38
N PRO A 336 12.07 -0.64 9.84
CA PRO A 336 10.93 -0.22 10.63
C PRO A 336 9.58 -0.45 9.94
N GLY A 337 9.50 -0.22 8.63
CA GLY A 337 8.30 -0.45 7.83
C GLY A 337 7.88 -1.91 7.85
N MET A 338 8.81 -2.82 7.58
CA MET A 338 8.55 -4.26 7.58
C MET A 338 8.20 -4.81 8.97
N VAL A 339 8.81 -4.28 10.04
CA VAL A 339 8.40 -4.60 11.42
C VAL A 339 6.98 -4.11 11.70
N SER A 340 6.62 -2.90 11.25
CA SER A 340 5.25 -2.39 11.40
C SER A 340 4.24 -3.20 10.59
N LEU A 341 4.63 -3.80 9.46
CA LEU A 341 3.77 -4.68 8.68
C LEU A 341 3.39 -5.94 9.48
N VAL A 342 4.34 -6.52 10.21
CA VAL A 342 4.07 -7.65 11.13
C VAL A 342 2.99 -7.29 12.13
N ASP A 343 3.09 -6.13 12.79
CA ASP A 343 2.11 -5.69 13.78
C ASP A 343 0.71 -5.47 13.16
N ARG A 344 0.65 -4.97 11.93
CA ARG A 344 -0.62 -4.80 11.18
C ARG A 344 -1.26 -6.13 10.86
N LEU A 345 -0.52 -7.05 10.26
CA LEU A 345 -1.05 -8.35 9.90
C LEU A 345 -1.48 -9.13 11.15
N ARG A 346 -0.70 -9.09 12.24
CA ARG A 346 -1.12 -9.70 13.53
C ARG A 346 -2.44 -9.12 14.03
N LYS A 347 -2.65 -7.81 13.87
CA LYS A 347 -3.91 -7.16 14.24
C LYS A 347 -5.05 -7.62 13.34
N THR A 348 -4.87 -7.63 12.02
CA THR A 348 -5.89 -8.08 11.05
C THR A 348 -6.30 -9.53 11.32
N PHE A 349 -5.34 -10.41 11.54
CA PHE A 349 -5.56 -11.84 11.76
C PHE A 349 -5.69 -12.23 13.24
N THR A 350 -6.08 -11.27 14.12
CA THR A 350 -6.27 -11.54 15.55
C THR A 350 -7.31 -12.63 15.77
N GLY A 351 -6.97 -13.66 16.54
CA GLY A 351 -7.87 -14.78 16.83
C GLY A 351 -7.85 -15.90 15.78
N SER A 352 -7.07 -15.74 14.70
CA SER A 352 -6.69 -16.86 13.82
C SER A 352 -5.57 -17.70 14.45
N SER A 353 -5.25 -18.83 13.82
CA SER A 353 -4.10 -19.67 14.19
C SER A 353 -2.80 -19.28 13.48
N ILE A 354 -2.75 -18.13 12.79
CA ILE A 354 -1.56 -17.72 12.07
C ILE A 354 -0.56 -17.08 13.02
N GLU A 355 0.68 -17.54 12.94
CA GLU A 355 1.85 -16.91 13.55
C GLU A 355 2.59 -16.09 12.48
N ILE A 356 2.92 -14.84 12.81
CA ILE A 356 3.57 -13.90 11.89
C ILE A 356 4.78 -13.33 12.61
N ASP A 357 5.98 -13.48 12.06
CA ASP A 357 7.21 -13.03 12.68
C ASP A 357 8.11 -12.27 11.71
N TYR A 358 8.83 -11.28 12.23
CA TYR A 358 9.96 -10.69 11.53
C TYR A 358 11.19 -11.60 11.62
N ILE A 359 11.91 -11.79 10.52
CA ILE A 359 13.18 -12.53 10.45
C ILE A 359 14.26 -11.74 9.71
N GLU A 360 15.54 -11.99 10.05
CA GLU A 360 16.72 -11.38 9.43
C GLU A 360 17.88 -12.38 9.30
#